data_AF-A0A830GK03-F1
#
_entry.id   AF-A0A830GK03-F1
#
_cell.length_a   1.000
_cell.length_b   1.000
_cell.length_c   1.000
_cell.angle_alpha   90.00
_cell.angle_beta   90.00
_cell.angle_gamma   90.00
#
_symmetry.space_group_name_H-M   'P 1'
#
loop_
_entity.id
_entity.type
_entity.pdbx_description
1 polymer ?
#
loop_
_entity_poly.entity_id
_entity_poly.type
_entity_poly.pdbx_seq_one_letter_code
_entity_poly.pdbx_strand_id
1 'polypeptide(L)'
;MTLKLSRSQITAVLAALLVLLAGCSALGGSDGEAPTETDATTEEATASEATTEAQTETNTTSEDAASELSGRMLVVVEGQEKHLDTEPGAKFSFNETDEHTWEAEEPLTLAEALEAANVTAEPDSLTIDGETYNESDTNTTITYQVAGTEIEDPSEYELEDMNPAHEIVVRVDDHDQEVPGRLVEQSHPHPHGRLNMTVDGEPVDFTQERYVMSSEAFHFHGDEDAARWHGHSLNLTAAYAISTFPGMEVSGDSMTYNGTVYQRNGSETSFTVTVDGEEVDPNTYVLKDGDSVQVTLNETDASPVNQAAS
;
A
#
# COMPACT_ATOMS: atom_id res chain seq x y z
N MET A 1 -38.86 30.83 -2.83
CA MET A 1 -38.35 32.19 -2.53
C MET A 1 -38.35 32.32 -1.01
N THR A 2 -37.23 32.00 -0.37
CA THR A 2 -37.10 31.99 1.10
C THR A 2 -35.69 32.44 1.43
N LEU A 3 -35.59 33.47 2.26
CA LEU A 3 -34.42 34.31 2.46
C LEU A 3 -33.35 33.71 3.40
N LYS A 4 -32.11 34.11 3.10
CA LYS A 4 -30.84 34.04 3.83
C LYS A 4 -30.92 34.32 5.34
N LEU A 5 -30.02 33.68 6.10
CA LEU A 5 -29.19 34.36 7.11
C LEU A 5 -27.76 33.78 7.11
N SER A 6 -26.78 34.66 6.92
CA SER A 6 -25.36 34.44 7.25
C SER A 6 -24.98 35.33 8.45
N ARG A 7 -23.91 34.94 9.15
CA ARG A 7 -23.01 35.68 10.07
C ARG A 7 -22.50 34.68 11.12
N SER A 8 -21.27 34.68 11.62
CA SER A 8 -20.18 35.67 11.61
C SER A 8 -18.90 34.94 11.98
N GLN A 9 -17.78 35.37 11.41
CA GLN A 9 -16.43 35.09 11.88
C GLN A 9 -16.25 35.57 13.32
N ILE A 10 -15.48 34.81 14.11
CA ILE A 10 -14.82 35.29 15.34
C ILE A 10 -13.38 34.79 15.31
N THR A 11 -12.48 35.70 14.96
CA THR A 11 -11.04 35.61 15.18
C THR A 11 -10.75 36.10 16.60
N ALA A 12 -9.97 35.37 17.38
CA ALA A 12 -9.35 35.90 18.60
C ALA A 12 -7.91 35.38 18.73
N VAL A 13 -6.97 36.28 18.42
CA VAL A 13 -5.54 36.19 18.71
C VAL A 13 -5.31 36.54 20.18
N LEU A 14 -4.52 35.75 20.90
CA LEU A 14 -3.96 36.16 22.18
C LEU A 14 -2.58 35.55 22.39
N ALA A 15 -1.57 36.40 22.18
CA ALA A 15 -0.20 36.19 22.64
C ALA A 15 -0.03 36.87 24.00
N ALA A 16 0.62 36.19 24.96
CA ALA A 16 1.36 36.86 26.03
C ALA A 16 2.40 35.95 26.66
N LEU A 17 3.64 36.42 26.49
CA LEU A 17 4.93 36.00 27.04
C LEU A 17 4.97 36.04 28.58
N LEU A 18 5.69 35.13 29.23
CA LEU A 18 6.31 35.40 30.53
C LEU A 18 7.55 34.50 30.77
N VAL A 19 8.67 35.16 31.04
CA VAL A 19 10.03 34.63 31.13
C VAL A 19 10.60 34.96 32.52
N LEU A 20 11.28 33.95 33.09
CA LEU A 20 12.33 33.95 34.14
C LEU A 20 12.04 34.46 35.55
N LEU A 21 12.45 33.64 36.53
CA LEU A 21 13.28 34.06 37.67
C LEU A 21 14.10 32.86 38.19
N ALA A 22 15.41 33.08 38.31
CA ALA A 22 16.42 32.18 38.86
C ALA A 22 16.80 32.59 40.30
N GLY A 23 17.30 31.64 41.08
CA GLY A 23 18.06 31.82 42.34
C GLY A 23 18.37 30.46 42.96
N CYS A 24 19.61 29.93 42.96
CA CYS A 24 20.78 30.25 43.83
C CYS A 24 20.49 29.94 45.32
N SER A 25 21.27 29.20 46.14
CA SER A 25 22.60 28.59 46.11
C SER A 25 22.78 27.73 47.39
N ALA A 26 23.67 26.72 47.40
CA ALA A 26 24.54 26.34 48.55
C ALA A 26 25.50 25.21 48.12
N LEU A 27 26.80 25.43 47.84
CA LEU A 27 27.97 25.61 48.72
C LEU A 27 28.47 24.35 49.47
N GLY A 28 29.60 23.80 48.99
CA GLY A 28 30.79 23.54 49.82
C GLY A 28 31.32 22.11 49.92
N GLY A 29 32.59 21.90 49.53
CA GLY A 29 33.52 21.01 50.25
C GLY A 29 34.25 19.94 49.44
N SER A 30 35.58 20.07 49.36
CA SER A 30 36.54 19.28 48.58
C SER A 30 37.13 18.07 49.32
N ASP A 31 37.74 17.18 48.52
CA ASP A 31 38.88 16.27 48.77
C ASP A 31 38.71 14.91 49.48
N GLY A 32 39.30 13.87 48.86
CA GLY A 32 39.96 12.78 49.60
C GLY A 32 39.83 11.36 49.03
N GLU A 33 40.95 10.81 48.55
CA GLU A 33 41.17 9.42 48.10
C GLU A 33 40.97 8.33 49.19
N ALA A 34 40.65 7.12 48.71
CA ALA A 34 40.71 5.71 49.18
C ALA A 34 41.59 5.30 50.41
N PRO A 35 41.64 4.01 50.90
CA PRO A 35 40.71 2.84 50.87
C PRO A 35 40.57 2.04 52.22
N THR A 36 39.75 0.97 52.19
CA THR A 36 39.84 -0.36 52.91
C THR A 36 39.35 -0.57 54.37
N GLU A 37 38.69 -1.74 54.54
CA GLU A 37 38.55 -2.62 55.74
C GLU A 37 37.59 -2.18 56.86
N THR A 38 36.81 -3.01 57.58
CA THR A 38 36.49 -4.45 57.62
C THR A 38 35.33 -4.63 58.63
N ASP A 39 34.55 -5.70 58.48
CA ASP A 39 33.66 -6.40 59.44
C ASP A 39 32.40 -5.73 60.02
N ALA A 40 31.25 -6.35 59.68
CA ALA A 40 30.21 -6.66 60.65
C ALA A 40 29.48 -7.97 60.27
N THR A 41 29.61 -8.94 61.16
CA THR A 41 29.09 -10.32 61.16
C THR A 41 27.57 -10.40 61.32
N THR A 42 26.97 -11.24 60.46
CA THR A 42 25.94 -12.30 60.63
C THR A 42 24.81 -12.19 61.64
N GLU A 43 23.59 -12.43 61.16
CA GLU A 43 22.54 -13.42 61.57
C GLU A 43 21.25 -13.05 60.80
N GLU A 44 20.35 -13.89 60.28
CA GLU A 44 20.16 -15.33 60.10
C GLU A 44 18.98 -15.41 59.09
N ALA A 45 19.02 -16.28 58.09
CA ALA A 45 17.82 -16.65 57.33
C ALA A 45 17.91 -18.09 56.85
N THR A 46 17.01 -18.88 57.43
CA THR A 46 16.78 -20.32 57.35
C THR A 46 16.58 -20.84 55.94
N ALA A 47 17.25 -21.97 55.65
CA ALA A 47 17.07 -22.79 54.47
C ALA A 47 15.81 -23.66 54.53
N SER A 48 15.19 -23.89 53.37
CA SER A 48 14.36 -25.07 53.11
C SER A 48 14.71 -25.60 51.72
N GLU A 49 15.33 -26.78 51.72
CA GLU A 49 15.51 -27.64 50.55
C GLU A 49 14.18 -28.34 50.22
N ALA A 50 13.82 -28.38 48.94
CA ALA A 50 12.92 -29.39 48.38
C ALA A 50 13.25 -29.64 46.91
N THR A 51 14.08 -30.66 46.70
CA THR A 51 13.96 -31.74 45.71
C THR A 51 13.70 -31.37 44.23
N THR A 52 14.78 -31.40 43.45
CA THR A 52 14.75 -31.54 41.98
C THR A 52 14.30 -32.96 41.60
N GLU A 53 13.08 -33.11 41.10
CA GLU A 53 12.68 -34.28 40.33
C GLU A 53 12.84 -33.99 38.84
N ALA A 54 13.69 -34.80 38.19
CA ALA A 54 13.87 -34.84 36.76
C ALA A 54 12.56 -35.27 36.09
N GLN A 55 11.93 -34.35 35.37
CA GLN A 55 10.91 -34.73 34.39
C GLN A 55 11.59 -35.12 33.10
N THR A 56 11.52 -36.43 32.87
CA THR A 56 11.78 -37.15 31.64
C THR A 56 11.34 -36.37 30.40
N GLU A 57 12.31 -36.13 29.53
CA GLU A 57 12.10 -35.85 28.11
C GLU A 57 11.12 -36.87 27.54
N THR A 58 9.87 -36.43 27.37
CA THR A 58 8.99 -37.12 26.43
C THR A 58 9.26 -36.46 25.10
N ASN A 59 10.26 -36.99 24.41
CA ASN A 59 10.51 -36.75 23.01
C ASN A 59 9.30 -37.30 22.24
N THR A 60 8.22 -36.52 22.23
CA THR A 60 7.14 -36.73 21.28
C THR A 60 7.71 -36.21 19.98
N THR A 61 8.24 -37.13 19.18
CA THR A 61 8.31 -36.92 17.73
C THR A 61 6.86 -36.73 17.31
N SER A 62 6.40 -35.48 17.30
CA SER A 62 5.21 -35.11 16.56
C SER A 62 5.55 -35.37 15.10
N GLU A 63 4.88 -36.38 14.58
CA GLU A 63 4.80 -36.72 13.18
C GLU A 63 4.46 -35.46 12.38
N ASP A 64 5.26 -35.17 11.35
CA ASP A 64 5.07 -34.14 10.32
C ASP A 64 4.21 -32.92 10.73
N ALA A 65 4.82 -31.94 11.38
CA ALA A 65 4.34 -30.57 11.22
C ALA A 65 4.66 -30.17 9.78
N ALA A 66 3.74 -30.45 8.85
CA ALA A 66 3.69 -29.72 7.60
C ALA A 66 3.77 -28.25 7.97
N SER A 67 4.72 -27.54 7.37
CA SER A 67 4.87 -26.10 7.64
C SER A 67 3.58 -25.45 7.16
N GLU A 68 2.77 -24.96 8.09
CA GLU A 68 1.54 -24.24 7.76
C GLU A 68 1.95 -23.04 6.89
N LEU A 69 1.48 -23.02 5.65
CA LEU A 69 1.68 -21.88 4.77
C LEU A 69 0.67 -20.83 5.18
N SER A 70 1.08 -19.57 5.21
CA SER A 70 0.17 -18.48 5.55
C SER A 70 0.46 -17.24 4.74
N GLY A 71 -0.56 -16.40 4.58
CA GLY A 71 -0.40 -15.14 3.87
C GLY A 71 -1.65 -14.28 3.96
N ARG A 72 -1.66 -13.21 3.17
CA ARG A 72 -2.84 -12.37 3.01
C ARG A 72 -3.39 -12.50 1.60
N MET A 73 -4.71 -12.42 1.46
CA MET A 73 -5.39 -12.41 0.17
C MET A 73 -6.54 -11.40 0.18
N LEU A 74 -6.66 -10.66 -0.91
CA LEU A 74 -7.75 -9.75 -1.21
C LEU A 74 -8.41 -10.17 -2.52
N VAL A 75 -9.72 -10.33 -2.50
CA VAL A 75 -10.52 -10.58 -3.71
C VAL A 75 -11.42 -9.38 -3.97
N VAL A 76 -11.25 -8.74 -5.13
CA VAL A 76 -12.04 -7.58 -5.55
C VAL A 76 -12.77 -7.91 -6.84
N VAL A 77 -14.08 -7.73 -6.85
CA VAL A 77 -14.92 -7.94 -8.03
C VAL A 77 -15.74 -6.68 -8.24
N GLU A 78 -15.61 -6.06 -9.40
CA GLU A 78 -16.38 -4.87 -9.79
C GLU A 78 -16.23 -3.72 -8.77
N GLY A 79 -15.00 -3.53 -8.25
CA GLY A 79 -14.66 -2.50 -7.26
C GLY A 79 -15.22 -2.76 -5.85
N GLN A 80 -15.80 -3.94 -5.63
CA GLN A 80 -16.27 -4.41 -4.34
C GLN A 80 -15.38 -5.54 -3.84
N GLU A 81 -14.95 -5.43 -2.59
CA GLU A 81 -14.31 -6.53 -1.89
C GLU A 81 -15.29 -7.69 -1.70
N LYS A 82 -14.82 -8.91 -1.94
CA LYS A 82 -15.55 -10.15 -1.72
C LYS A 82 -15.02 -10.84 -0.48
N HIS A 83 -15.89 -11.00 0.51
CA HIS A 83 -15.62 -11.85 1.66
C HIS A 83 -15.82 -13.31 1.24
N LEU A 84 -14.81 -14.13 1.45
CA LEU A 84 -14.81 -15.53 1.05
C LEU A 84 -14.93 -16.43 2.28
N ASP A 85 -15.89 -17.33 2.25
CA ASP A 85 -16.01 -18.42 3.20
C ASP A 85 -15.36 -19.68 2.61
N THR A 86 -14.69 -20.46 3.45
CA THR A 86 -14.12 -21.75 3.03
C THR A 86 -14.95 -22.92 3.52
N GLU A 87 -14.97 -24.00 2.74
CA GLU A 87 -15.71 -25.20 3.09
C GLU A 87 -15.13 -25.84 4.37
N PRO A 88 -15.96 -26.27 5.34
CA PRO A 88 -15.48 -26.88 6.57
C PRO A 88 -14.59 -28.11 6.32
N GLY A 89 -13.35 -28.08 6.83
CA GLY A 89 -12.38 -29.15 6.68
C GLY A 89 -11.60 -29.11 5.36
N ALA A 90 -11.71 -28.01 4.60
CA ALA A 90 -10.79 -27.71 3.51
C ALA A 90 -9.34 -27.60 4.02
N LYS A 91 -8.40 -27.82 3.10
CA LYS A 91 -6.96 -27.71 3.37
C LYS A 91 -6.43 -26.27 3.31
N PHE A 92 -7.30 -25.37 2.88
CA PHE A 92 -7.11 -23.93 2.83
C PHE A 92 -8.27 -23.28 3.58
N SER A 93 -7.99 -22.28 4.41
CA SER A 93 -9.02 -21.54 5.14
C SER A 93 -8.64 -20.09 5.35
N PHE A 94 -9.63 -19.19 5.33
CA PHE A 94 -9.49 -17.85 5.85
C PHE A 94 -9.62 -17.83 7.38
N ASN A 95 -8.87 -16.96 8.03
CA ASN A 95 -8.91 -16.77 9.47
C ASN A 95 -10.25 -16.14 9.90
N GLU A 96 -10.87 -16.67 10.95
CA GLU A 96 -12.19 -16.21 11.42
C GLU A 96 -12.20 -14.76 11.95
N THR A 97 -11.05 -14.21 12.31
CA THR A 97 -10.92 -12.87 12.93
C THR A 97 -10.24 -11.84 12.04
N ASP A 98 -9.48 -12.28 11.04
CA ASP A 98 -8.87 -11.45 10.01
C ASP A 98 -9.17 -12.07 8.66
N GLU A 99 -10.23 -11.58 8.02
CA GLU A 99 -10.80 -12.12 6.78
C GLU A 99 -9.85 -12.14 5.59
N HIS A 100 -8.73 -11.42 5.68
CA HIS A 100 -7.69 -11.41 4.65
C HIS A 100 -6.60 -12.44 4.90
N THR A 101 -6.46 -12.94 6.12
CA THR A 101 -5.41 -13.88 6.46
C THR A 101 -5.85 -15.28 6.07
N TRP A 102 -5.05 -15.97 5.27
CA TRP A 102 -5.27 -17.35 4.88
C TRP A 102 -4.20 -18.27 5.46
N GLU A 103 -4.57 -19.53 5.64
CA GLU A 103 -3.70 -20.61 6.10
C GLU A 103 -3.94 -21.84 5.22
N ALA A 104 -2.87 -22.58 4.91
CA ALA A 104 -2.94 -23.86 4.21
C ALA A 104 -2.14 -24.96 4.93
N GLU A 105 -2.74 -26.13 5.07
CA GLU A 105 -2.14 -27.29 5.75
C GLU A 105 -1.15 -28.07 4.87
N GLU A 106 -1.21 -27.87 3.55
CA GLU A 106 -0.36 -28.54 2.56
C GLU A 106 -0.12 -27.62 1.35
N PRO A 107 0.89 -27.91 0.51
CA PRO A 107 1.08 -27.18 -0.74
C PRO A 107 -0.15 -27.29 -1.64
N LEU A 108 -0.64 -26.14 -2.09
CA LEU A 108 -1.78 -26.00 -3.00
C LEU A 108 -1.40 -24.99 -4.07
N THR A 109 -2.01 -25.09 -5.24
CA THR A 109 -1.98 -24.01 -6.23
C THR A 109 -2.92 -22.87 -5.83
N LEU A 110 -2.73 -21.68 -6.41
CA LEU A 110 -3.66 -20.57 -6.22
C LEU A 110 -5.08 -20.95 -6.66
N ALA A 111 -5.23 -21.69 -7.76
CA ALA A 111 -6.52 -22.19 -8.23
C ALA A 111 -7.18 -23.14 -7.22
N GLU A 112 -6.45 -24.10 -6.65
CA GLU A 112 -6.98 -25.02 -5.63
C GLU A 112 -7.38 -24.31 -4.33
N ALA A 113 -6.60 -23.30 -3.92
CA ALA A 113 -6.93 -22.48 -2.76
C ALA A 113 -8.22 -21.67 -2.97
N LEU A 114 -8.39 -21.07 -4.15
CA LEU A 114 -9.62 -20.37 -4.54
C LEU A 114 -10.81 -21.33 -4.65
N GLU A 115 -10.59 -22.56 -5.15
CA GLU A 115 -11.64 -23.58 -5.24
C GLU A 115 -12.17 -23.97 -3.85
N ALA A 116 -11.30 -24.05 -2.83
CA ALA A 116 -11.69 -24.29 -1.44
C ALA A 116 -12.61 -23.18 -0.87
N ALA A 117 -12.59 -22.00 -1.49
CA ALA A 117 -13.43 -20.85 -1.20
C ALA A 117 -14.59 -20.69 -2.22
N ASN A 118 -14.93 -21.75 -2.96
CA ASN A 118 -15.99 -21.74 -3.98
C ASN A 118 -15.75 -20.74 -5.14
N VAL A 119 -14.48 -20.44 -5.43
CA VAL A 119 -14.06 -19.60 -6.56
C VAL A 119 -13.34 -20.47 -7.59
N THR A 120 -13.86 -20.54 -8.81
CA THR A 120 -13.17 -21.21 -9.93
C THR A 120 -12.33 -20.18 -10.67
N ALA A 121 -11.01 -20.32 -10.62
CA ALA A 121 -10.06 -19.41 -11.26
C ALA A 121 -9.32 -20.10 -12.41
N GLU A 122 -9.33 -19.46 -13.56
CA GLU A 122 -8.68 -19.89 -14.80
C GLU A 122 -7.95 -18.67 -15.39
N PRO A 123 -7.00 -18.85 -16.34
CA PRO A 123 -6.24 -17.72 -16.90
C PRO A 123 -7.10 -16.56 -17.43
N ASP A 124 -8.24 -16.87 -18.08
CA ASP A 124 -9.10 -15.90 -18.76
C ASP A 124 -10.54 -15.84 -18.21
N SER A 125 -10.82 -16.55 -17.10
CA SER A 125 -12.16 -16.54 -16.49
C SER A 125 -12.13 -16.76 -14.98
N LEU A 126 -13.09 -16.12 -14.29
CA LEU A 126 -13.29 -16.28 -12.85
C LEU A 126 -14.77 -16.53 -12.58
N THR A 127 -15.09 -17.60 -11.86
CA THR A 127 -16.45 -17.86 -11.34
C THR A 127 -16.49 -17.69 -9.84
N ILE A 128 -17.34 -16.81 -9.35
CA ILE A 128 -17.51 -16.47 -7.94
C ILE A 128 -18.99 -16.15 -7.68
N ASP A 129 -19.54 -16.57 -6.54
CA ASP A 129 -20.96 -16.41 -6.20
C ASP A 129 -21.95 -16.98 -7.26
N GLY A 130 -21.47 -17.91 -8.10
CA GLY A 130 -22.23 -18.48 -9.22
C GLY A 130 -22.32 -17.59 -10.47
N GLU A 131 -21.61 -16.46 -10.51
CA GLU A 131 -21.43 -15.59 -11.66
C GLU A 131 -20.05 -15.84 -12.29
N THR A 132 -19.98 -15.87 -13.63
CA THR A 132 -18.73 -16.10 -14.37
C THR A 132 -18.37 -14.86 -15.17
N TYR A 133 -17.17 -14.34 -14.93
CA TYR A 133 -16.54 -13.26 -15.66
C TYR A 133 -15.54 -13.84 -16.66
N ASN A 134 -15.49 -13.30 -17.89
CA ASN A 134 -14.53 -13.72 -18.91
C ASN A 134 -13.80 -12.52 -19.49
N GLU A 135 -12.49 -12.62 -19.72
CA GLU A 135 -11.72 -11.54 -20.36
C GLU A 135 -12.12 -11.30 -21.83
N SER A 136 -12.82 -12.26 -22.44
CA SER A 136 -13.39 -12.08 -23.77
C SER A 136 -14.57 -11.11 -23.80
N ASP A 137 -15.18 -10.83 -22.64
CA ASP A 137 -16.25 -9.85 -22.52
C ASP A 137 -15.67 -8.44 -22.61
N THR A 138 -16.40 -7.56 -23.28
CA THR A 138 -15.96 -6.17 -23.38
C THR A 138 -15.87 -5.57 -22.00
N ASN A 139 -14.73 -4.93 -21.71
CA ASN A 139 -14.51 -4.16 -20.48
C ASN A 139 -14.18 -5.01 -19.25
N THR A 140 -13.94 -6.32 -19.38
CA THR A 140 -13.57 -7.19 -18.25
C THR A 140 -12.08 -7.50 -18.30
N THR A 141 -11.38 -7.23 -17.20
CA THR A 141 -9.98 -7.63 -16.99
C THR A 141 -9.89 -8.49 -15.74
N ILE A 142 -9.20 -9.62 -15.80
CA ILE A 142 -9.01 -10.53 -14.67
C ILE A 142 -7.52 -10.59 -14.36
N THR A 143 -7.15 -10.32 -13.11
CA THR A 143 -5.73 -10.31 -12.71
C THR A 143 -5.53 -11.07 -11.43
N TYR A 144 -4.49 -11.92 -11.42
CA TYR A 144 -3.97 -12.62 -10.27
C TYR A 144 -2.60 -12.04 -9.95
N GLN A 145 -2.40 -11.51 -8.76
CA GLN A 145 -1.10 -11.00 -8.32
C GLN A 145 -0.64 -11.67 -7.06
N VAL A 146 0.65 -11.93 -6.98
CA VAL A 146 1.35 -12.46 -5.82
C VAL A 146 2.53 -11.55 -5.55
N ALA A 147 2.56 -10.91 -4.39
CA ALA A 147 3.60 -9.96 -4.00
C ALA A 147 3.85 -8.87 -5.07
N GLY A 148 2.76 -8.34 -5.65
CA GLY A 148 2.78 -7.34 -6.72
C GLY A 148 3.26 -7.84 -8.08
N THR A 149 3.44 -9.15 -8.26
CA THR A 149 3.77 -9.75 -9.56
C THR A 149 2.55 -10.46 -10.14
N GLU A 150 2.19 -10.13 -11.38
CA GLU A 150 1.09 -10.78 -12.07
C GLU A 150 1.42 -12.24 -12.42
N ILE A 151 0.44 -13.13 -12.22
CA ILE A 151 0.50 -14.56 -12.49
C ILE A 151 -0.47 -14.86 -13.64
N GLU A 152 0.04 -15.46 -14.72
CA GLU A 152 -0.76 -15.75 -15.92
C GLU A 152 -1.71 -16.93 -15.72
N ASP A 153 -1.28 -17.99 -15.02
CA ASP A 153 -2.09 -19.18 -14.79
C ASP A 153 -2.14 -19.53 -13.29
N PRO A 154 -3.28 -19.35 -12.60
CA PRO A 154 -3.41 -19.64 -11.18
C PRO A 154 -3.27 -21.14 -10.86
N SER A 155 -3.40 -22.03 -11.85
CA SER A 155 -3.19 -23.48 -11.67
C SER A 155 -1.71 -23.88 -11.73
N GLU A 156 -0.82 -22.99 -12.20
CA GLU A 156 0.62 -23.23 -12.26
C GLU A 156 1.39 -22.63 -11.07
N TYR A 157 0.79 -21.70 -10.33
CA TYR A 157 1.41 -21.08 -9.16
C TYR A 157 1.12 -21.88 -7.88
N GLU A 158 2.14 -22.52 -7.32
CA GLU A 158 2.10 -23.13 -5.99
C GLU A 158 2.23 -22.06 -4.89
N LEU A 159 1.33 -22.08 -3.91
CA LEU A 159 1.38 -21.18 -2.77
C LEU A 159 2.66 -21.37 -1.96
N GLU A 160 3.27 -20.26 -1.59
CA GLU A 160 4.42 -20.18 -0.69
C GLU A 160 3.99 -19.59 0.66
N ASP A 161 4.82 -19.73 1.70
CA ASP A 161 4.60 -18.98 2.94
C ASP A 161 4.94 -17.50 2.70
N MET A 162 3.91 -16.66 2.81
CA MET A 162 3.93 -15.23 2.43
C MET A 162 3.94 -14.30 3.64
N ASN A 163 4.00 -14.85 4.85
CA ASN A 163 4.04 -14.11 6.11
C ASN A 163 5.39 -13.41 6.30
N PRO A 164 5.44 -12.11 6.68
CA PRO A 164 4.32 -11.25 7.08
C PRO A 164 3.82 -10.24 6.04
N ALA A 165 4.41 -10.17 4.85
CA ALA A 165 4.36 -8.94 4.06
C ALA A 165 3.87 -9.09 2.62
N HIS A 166 3.70 -10.31 2.11
CA HIS A 166 3.26 -10.50 0.74
C HIS A 166 1.76 -10.80 0.69
N GLU A 167 1.12 -10.27 -0.33
CA GLU A 167 -0.31 -10.37 -0.54
C GLU A 167 -0.62 -11.04 -1.88
N ILE A 168 -1.69 -11.81 -1.89
CA ILE A 168 -2.34 -12.27 -3.12
C ILE A 168 -3.52 -11.35 -3.42
N VAL A 169 -3.55 -10.75 -4.61
CA VAL A 169 -4.69 -9.94 -5.05
C VAL A 169 -5.33 -10.62 -6.25
N VAL A 170 -6.61 -10.97 -6.11
CA VAL A 170 -7.43 -11.45 -7.22
C VAL A 170 -8.43 -10.36 -7.56
N ARG A 171 -8.45 -9.93 -8.81
CA ARG A 171 -9.29 -8.80 -9.21
C ARG A 171 -10.03 -9.09 -10.51
N VAL A 172 -11.30 -8.69 -10.54
CA VAL A 172 -12.11 -8.53 -11.73
C VAL A 172 -12.48 -7.05 -11.83
N ASP A 173 -11.98 -6.38 -12.85
CA ASP A 173 -12.35 -5.00 -13.16
C ASP A 173 -13.33 -4.94 -14.33
N ASP A 174 -14.41 -4.19 -14.13
CA ASP A 174 -15.21 -3.58 -15.17
C ASP A 174 -14.92 -2.07 -15.19
N HIS A 175 -14.58 -1.49 -16.35
CA HIS A 175 -14.19 -0.07 -16.42
C HIS A 175 -15.36 0.93 -16.20
N ASP A 176 -16.52 0.48 -15.71
CA ASP A 176 -17.68 1.33 -15.37
C ASP A 176 -17.77 1.69 -13.86
N GLN A 177 -16.77 1.27 -13.07
CA GLN A 177 -16.71 1.54 -11.63
C GLN A 177 -16.51 3.01 -11.27
N GLU A 178 -16.97 3.39 -10.07
CA GLU A 178 -16.67 4.68 -9.48
C GLU A 178 -15.16 4.84 -9.22
N VAL A 179 -14.63 6.03 -9.54
CA VAL A 179 -13.23 6.40 -9.31
C VAL A 179 -13.16 7.68 -8.45
N PRO A 180 -12.48 7.68 -7.30
CA PRO A 180 -11.91 6.49 -6.68
C PRO A 180 -13.05 5.59 -6.19
N GLY A 181 -12.78 4.29 -6.11
CA GLY A 181 -13.67 3.35 -5.46
C GLY A 181 -13.76 3.57 -3.95
N ARG A 182 -14.26 2.56 -3.23
CA ARG A 182 -14.33 2.58 -1.76
C ARG A 182 -12.94 2.82 -1.17
N LEU A 183 -12.84 3.80 -0.27
CA LEU A 183 -11.63 4.04 0.52
C LEU A 183 -11.42 2.91 1.54
N VAL A 184 -10.16 2.56 1.77
CA VAL A 184 -9.77 1.53 2.72
C VAL A 184 -8.82 2.09 3.78
N GLU A 185 -8.82 1.49 4.97
CA GLU A 185 -7.94 1.91 6.06
C GLU A 185 -6.51 1.37 5.84
N GLN A 186 -5.52 1.91 6.56
CA GLN A 186 -4.10 1.52 6.40
C GLN A 186 -3.81 0.04 6.73
N SER A 187 -4.59 -0.59 7.61
CA SER A 187 -4.42 -2.00 7.95
C SER A 187 -5.08 -2.95 6.94
N HIS A 188 -6.02 -2.42 6.14
CA HIS A 188 -6.62 -3.17 5.06
C HIS A 188 -5.56 -3.41 3.97
N PRO A 189 -5.57 -4.54 3.28
CA PRO A 189 -4.66 -4.75 2.17
C PRO A 189 -4.83 -3.65 1.10
N HIS A 190 -3.73 -3.09 0.61
CA HIS A 190 -3.78 -1.96 -0.31
C HIS A 190 -2.53 -1.90 -1.18
N PRO A 191 -2.67 -1.48 -2.46
CA PRO A 191 -1.56 -1.46 -3.38
C PRO A 191 -0.56 -0.36 -3.03
N HIS A 192 0.69 -0.66 -3.36
CA HIS A 192 1.81 0.25 -3.35
C HIS A 192 2.59 0.12 -4.65
N GLY A 193 3.42 1.11 -4.95
CA GLY A 193 4.29 0.99 -6.11
C GLY A 193 5.19 2.20 -6.24
N ARG A 194 5.68 2.45 -7.46
CA ARG A 194 6.50 3.63 -7.75
C ARG A 194 5.82 4.54 -8.75
N LEU A 195 5.99 5.85 -8.59
CA LEU A 195 5.57 6.84 -9.57
C LEU A 195 6.69 7.82 -9.84
N ASN A 196 7.08 7.93 -11.10
CA ASN A 196 8.03 8.89 -11.59
C ASN A 196 7.38 9.76 -12.66
N MET A 197 7.80 11.02 -12.73
CA MET A 197 7.35 11.96 -13.74
C MET A 197 8.52 12.77 -14.27
N THR A 198 8.58 12.96 -15.58
CA THR A 198 9.54 13.84 -16.24
C THR A 198 8.82 14.90 -17.08
N VAL A 199 9.40 16.09 -17.13
CA VAL A 199 8.99 17.21 -17.99
C VAL A 199 10.20 17.64 -18.78
N ASP A 200 10.17 17.45 -20.10
CA ASP A 200 11.30 17.70 -21.00
C ASP A 200 12.60 17.00 -20.54
N GLY A 201 12.44 15.80 -19.95
CA GLY A 201 13.52 15.01 -19.38
C GLY A 201 13.98 15.42 -17.98
N GLU A 202 13.46 16.51 -17.40
CA GLU A 202 13.72 16.89 -16.02
C GLU A 202 12.76 16.17 -15.05
N PRO A 203 13.27 15.46 -14.02
CA PRO A 203 12.42 14.73 -13.08
C PRO A 203 11.66 15.68 -12.15
N VAL A 204 10.39 15.35 -11.88
CA VAL A 204 9.60 15.98 -10.82
C VAL A 204 9.94 15.34 -9.47
N ASP A 205 10.33 16.17 -8.51
CA ASP A 205 10.66 15.71 -7.16
C ASP A 205 9.40 15.60 -6.28
N PHE A 206 8.92 14.36 -6.10
CA PHE A 206 7.76 14.01 -5.27
C PHE A 206 8.05 14.00 -3.76
N THR A 207 9.30 14.18 -3.31
CA THR A 207 9.63 14.29 -1.88
C THR A 207 9.22 15.63 -1.26
N GLN A 208 8.88 16.61 -2.10
CA GLN A 208 8.46 17.92 -1.63
C GLN A 208 7.15 17.83 -0.84
N GLU A 209 7.07 18.56 0.27
CA GLU A 209 5.94 18.57 1.22
C GLU A 209 4.56 18.76 0.53
N ARG A 210 4.51 19.47 -0.60
CA ARG A 210 3.27 19.66 -1.38
C ARG A 210 2.67 18.38 -1.98
N TYR A 211 3.43 17.30 -2.09
CA TYR A 211 2.99 16.04 -2.68
C TYR A 211 2.75 14.94 -1.64
N VAL A 212 3.39 15.07 -0.47
CA VAL A 212 3.24 14.17 0.68
C VAL A 212 1.83 14.29 1.25
N MET A 213 1.17 13.15 1.50
CA MET A 213 -0.20 13.10 2.06
C MET A 213 -1.20 14.01 1.32
N SER A 214 -1.03 14.18 0.00
CA SER A 214 -1.85 15.09 -0.82
C SER A 214 -3.31 14.66 -0.96
N SER A 215 -3.60 13.37 -0.79
CA SER A 215 -4.94 12.79 -0.83
C SER A 215 -5.07 11.61 0.14
N GLU A 216 -6.28 11.40 0.66
CA GLU A 216 -6.61 10.24 1.49
C GLU A 216 -6.50 8.93 0.69
N ALA A 217 -6.89 8.96 -0.60
CA ALA A 217 -6.92 7.77 -1.46
C ALA A 217 -5.57 7.41 -2.09
N PHE A 218 -4.69 8.39 -2.28
CA PHE A 218 -3.39 8.17 -2.92
C PHE A 218 -2.36 9.18 -2.43
N HIS A 219 -1.23 8.70 -1.90
CA HIS A 219 -0.20 9.60 -1.40
C HIS A 219 1.18 8.95 -1.29
N PHE A 220 2.19 9.81 -1.14
CA PHE A 220 3.54 9.45 -0.69
C PHE A 220 3.68 9.72 0.82
N HIS A 221 4.49 8.91 1.51
CA HIS A 221 5.06 9.26 2.82
C HIS A 221 6.44 9.86 2.55
N GLY A 222 6.64 11.15 2.83
CA GLY A 222 7.84 11.90 2.40
C GLY A 222 9.17 11.41 2.97
N ASP A 223 9.12 10.48 3.92
CA ASP A 223 10.22 9.82 4.60
C ASP A 223 10.46 8.37 4.12
N GLU A 224 9.54 7.77 3.36
CA GLU A 224 9.66 6.42 2.80
C GLU A 224 9.97 6.47 1.31
N ASP A 225 11.22 6.17 0.94
CA ASP A 225 11.62 5.81 -0.43
C ASP A 225 11.11 6.75 -1.54
N ALA A 226 10.83 8.02 -1.19
CA ALA A 226 10.51 9.23 -1.97
C ALA A 226 9.39 9.14 -3.04
N ALA A 227 9.42 8.10 -3.84
CA ALA A 227 8.57 7.81 -4.97
C ALA A 227 7.65 6.60 -4.71
N ARG A 228 7.66 6.03 -3.49
CA ARG A 228 6.76 4.94 -3.12
C ARG A 228 5.38 5.49 -2.78
N TRP A 229 4.40 5.18 -3.61
CA TRP A 229 3.01 5.59 -3.37
C TRP A 229 2.25 4.53 -2.58
N HIS A 230 1.18 4.96 -1.92
CA HIS A 230 0.21 4.15 -1.19
C HIS A 230 -1.20 4.43 -1.75
N GLY A 231 -1.93 3.40 -2.16
CA GLY A 231 -3.27 3.52 -2.77
C GLY A 231 -4.39 2.99 -1.87
N HIS A 232 -5.00 3.83 -1.06
CA HIS A 232 -6.09 3.46 -0.15
C HIS A 232 -7.47 3.47 -0.82
N SER A 233 -7.61 2.79 -1.95
CA SER A 233 -8.88 2.66 -2.68
C SER A 233 -8.98 1.34 -3.41
N LEU A 234 -10.16 0.72 -3.43
CA LEU A 234 -10.45 -0.49 -4.21
C LEU A 234 -10.60 -0.23 -5.72
N ASN A 235 -10.61 1.02 -6.17
CA ASN A 235 -10.53 1.33 -7.59
C ASN A 235 -9.80 2.67 -7.74
N LEU A 236 -8.57 2.64 -8.24
CA LEU A 236 -7.70 3.80 -8.31
C LEU A 236 -7.04 3.87 -9.68
N THR A 237 -7.56 4.69 -10.58
CA THR A 237 -6.96 4.81 -11.90
C THR A 237 -5.70 5.66 -11.87
N ALA A 238 -4.78 5.42 -12.81
CA ALA A 238 -3.57 6.24 -12.93
C ALA A 238 -3.91 7.73 -13.17
N ALA A 239 -4.98 8.04 -13.91
CA ALA A 239 -5.45 9.41 -14.12
C ALA A 239 -5.88 10.07 -12.80
N TYR A 240 -6.63 9.35 -11.96
CA TYR A 240 -7.03 9.86 -10.66
C TYR A 240 -5.81 10.11 -9.77
N ALA A 241 -4.90 9.13 -9.68
CA ALA A 241 -3.68 9.21 -8.87
C ALA A 241 -2.80 10.39 -9.29
N ILE A 242 -2.60 10.64 -10.58
CA ILE A 242 -1.85 11.81 -11.08
C ILE A 242 -2.56 13.12 -10.72
N SER A 243 -3.89 13.13 -10.79
CA SER A 243 -4.72 14.33 -10.56
C SER A 243 -4.88 14.70 -9.08
N THR A 244 -4.42 13.87 -8.12
CA THR A 244 -4.41 14.26 -6.71
C THR A 244 -3.32 15.29 -6.40
N PHE A 245 -2.33 15.44 -7.28
CA PHE A 245 -1.19 16.33 -7.03
C PHE A 245 -1.48 17.79 -7.42
N PRO A 246 -1.06 18.77 -6.60
CA PRO A 246 -1.27 20.18 -6.91
C PRO A 246 -0.67 20.59 -8.26
N GLY A 247 -1.53 21.16 -9.12
CA GLY A 247 -1.13 21.64 -10.45
C GLY A 247 -1.09 20.55 -11.53
N MET A 248 -1.56 19.34 -11.23
CA MET A 248 -1.71 18.22 -12.17
C MET A 248 -3.20 17.91 -12.36
N GLU A 249 -3.62 17.67 -13.60
CA GLU A 249 -4.98 17.22 -13.91
C GLU A 249 -4.93 16.37 -15.18
N VAL A 250 -5.43 15.15 -15.13
CA VAL A 250 -5.62 14.28 -16.30
C VAL A 250 -7.10 14.28 -16.65
N SER A 251 -7.41 14.54 -17.92
CA SER A 251 -8.77 14.53 -18.43
C SER A 251 -8.77 14.04 -19.87
N GLY A 252 -9.28 12.83 -20.09
CA GLY A 252 -9.33 12.20 -21.41
C GLY A 252 -7.91 12.03 -21.98
N ASP A 253 -7.70 12.50 -23.21
CA ASP A 253 -6.39 12.43 -23.88
C ASP A 253 -5.43 13.58 -23.53
N SER A 254 -5.70 14.33 -22.45
CA SER A 254 -4.90 15.49 -22.07
C SER A 254 -4.49 15.47 -20.61
N MET A 255 -3.32 16.04 -20.33
CA MET A 255 -2.84 16.33 -18.99
C MET A 255 -2.48 17.81 -18.88
N THR A 256 -2.97 18.50 -17.86
CA THR A 256 -2.52 19.84 -17.50
C THR A 256 -1.45 19.73 -16.41
N TYR A 257 -0.31 20.39 -16.61
CA TYR A 257 0.74 20.53 -15.61
C TYR A 257 1.15 22.00 -15.46
N ASN A 258 0.97 22.57 -14.26
CA ASN A 258 1.25 23.97 -13.94
C ASN A 258 0.66 24.99 -14.95
N GLY A 259 -0.49 24.67 -15.53
CA GLY A 259 -1.21 25.51 -16.50
C GLY A 259 -0.86 25.28 -17.97
N THR A 260 0.11 24.41 -18.28
CA THR A 260 0.40 23.95 -19.65
C THR A 260 -0.37 22.67 -19.94
N VAL A 261 -0.97 22.58 -21.13
CA VAL A 261 -1.73 21.39 -21.56
C VAL A 261 -0.88 20.52 -22.50
N TYR A 262 -0.73 19.26 -22.13
CA TYR A 262 -0.05 18.21 -22.89
C TYR A 262 -1.08 17.24 -23.46
N GLN A 263 -0.91 16.84 -24.71
CA GLN A 263 -1.86 15.99 -25.44
C GLN A 263 -1.21 14.64 -25.72
N ARG A 264 -1.92 13.53 -25.55
CA ARG A 264 -1.36 12.17 -25.75
C ARG A 264 -0.73 11.95 -27.13
N ASN A 265 -1.28 12.64 -28.14
CA ASN A 265 -0.82 12.58 -29.53
C ASN A 265 -0.53 13.97 -30.11
N GLY A 266 -0.11 14.93 -29.28
CA GLY A 266 0.17 16.28 -29.73
C GLY A 266 1.52 16.41 -30.46
N SER A 267 1.55 17.22 -31.51
CA SER A 267 2.77 17.49 -32.27
C SER A 267 3.66 18.57 -31.64
N GLU A 268 3.10 19.35 -30.71
CA GLU A 268 3.80 20.44 -30.00
C GLU A 268 4.04 20.07 -28.53
N THR A 269 3.07 19.40 -27.90
CA THR A 269 3.20 18.86 -26.54
C THR A 269 2.74 17.41 -26.52
N SER A 270 3.41 16.56 -25.76
CA SER A 270 3.11 15.13 -25.65
C SER A 270 2.93 14.72 -24.19
N PHE A 271 2.02 13.79 -23.93
CA PHE A 271 1.74 13.18 -22.63
C PHE A 271 1.67 11.67 -22.78
N THR A 272 2.56 10.95 -22.11
CA THR A 272 2.58 9.49 -22.11
C THR A 272 2.57 8.98 -20.68
N VAL A 273 1.82 7.90 -20.44
CA VAL A 273 1.86 7.14 -19.20
C VAL A 273 2.21 5.70 -19.56
N THR A 274 3.27 5.20 -18.95
CA THR A 274 3.59 3.78 -19.01
C THR A 274 3.53 3.17 -17.63
N VAL A 275 3.08 1.93 -17.53
CA VAL A 275 3.17 1.10 -16.32
C VAL A 275 4.01 -0.11 -16.67
N ASP A 276 5.06 -0.35 -15.89
CA ASP A 276 6.04 -1.42 -16.11
C ASP A 276 6.66 -1.43 -17.52
N GLY A 277 6.73 -0.25 -18.13
CA GLY A 277 7.30 -0.03 -19.46
C GLY A 277 6.30 -0.13 -20.61
N GLU A 278 5.05 -0.47 -20.34
CA GLU A 278 3.98 -0.57 -21.34
C GLU A 278 3.08 0.67 -21.32
N GLU A 279 2.76 1.23 -22.47
CA GLU A 279 1.87 2.40 -22.56
C GLU A 279 0.43 1.99 -22.26
N VAL A 280 -0.22 2.73 -21.36
CA VAL A 280 -1.60 2.46 -20.91
C VAL A 280 -2.49 3.68 -21.11
N ASP A 281 -3.81 3.49 -21.14
CA ASP A 281 -4.74 4.62 -20.96
C ASP A 281 -4.95 4.88 -19.45
N PRO A 282 -4.36 5.94 -18.86
CA PRO A 282 -4.54 6.28 -17.46
C PRO A 282 -5.98 6.47 -17.00
N ASN A 283 -6.93 6.77 -17.90
CA ASN A 283 -8.33 6.94 -17.50
C ASN A 283 -8.99 5.60 -17.12
N THR A 284 -8.49 4.49 -17.67
CA THR A 284 -9.10 3.16 -17.51
C THR A 284 -8.17 2.18 -16.80
N TYR A 285 -6.85 2.43 -16.78
CA TYR A 285 -5.88 1.59 -16.08
C TYR A 285 -5.99 1.78 -14.57
N VAL A 286 -6.35 0.71 -13.86
CA VAL A 286 -6.41 0.63 -12.40
C VAL A 286 -5.03 0.27 -11.85
N LEU A 287 -4.54 1.06 -10.90
CA LEU A 287 -3.25 0.83 -10.25
C LEU A 287 -3.29 -0.43 -9.38
N LYS A 288 -2.23 -1.22 -9.49
CA LYS A 288 -2.02 -2.51 -8.85
C LYS A 288 -0.79 -2.47 -7.94
N ASP A 289 -0.70 -3.40 -7.00
CA ASP A 289 0.49 -3.50 -6.15
C ASP A 289 1.71 -3.84 -7.02
N GLY A 290 2.85 -3.21 -6.75
CA GLY A 290 4.07 -3.38 -7.51
C GLY A 290 4.24 -2.42 -8.71
N ASP A 291 3.14 -1.85 -9.24
CA ASP A 291 3.18 -1.04 -10.46
C ASP A 291 4.26 0.06 -10.43
N SER A 292 5.07 0.12 -11.48
CA SER A 292 6.02 1.20 -11.72
C SER A 292 5.49 2.17 -12.78
N VAL A 293 4.81 3.22 -12.33
CA VAL A 293 4.22 4.26 -13.18
C VAL A 293 5.30 5.26 -13.61
N GLN A 294 5.41 5.52 -14.92
CA GLN A 294 6.21 6.59 -15.50
C GLN A 294 5.33 7.51 -16.32
N VAL A 295 5.29 8.77 -15.92
CA VAL A 295 4.64 9.87 -16.67
C VAL A 295 5.71 10.65 -17.40
N THR A 296 5.50 10.94 -18.67
CA THR A 296 6.42 11.76 -19.47
C THR A 296 5.66 12.86 -20.19
N LEU A 297 6.08 14.08 -19.94
CA LEU A 297 5.62 15.28 -20.63
C LEU A 297 6.77 15.84 -21.47
N ASN A 298 6.54 16.10 -22.76
CA ASN A 298 7.52 16.82 -23.59
C ASN A 298 6.86 17.94 -24.39
N GLU A 299 7.55 19.06 -24.48
CA GLU A 299 7.35 20.10 -25.48
C GLU A 299 8.33 19.88 -26.62
N THR A 300 7.82 19.85 -27.86
CA THR A 300 8.69 19.91 -29.02
C THR A 300 9.09 21.36 -29.19
N ASP A 301 10.36 21.69 -28.92
CA ASP A 301 10.92 22.99 -29.28
C ASP A 301 10.57 23.28 -30.74
N ALA A 302 9.70 24.27 -30.96
CA ALA A 302 9.54 24.85 -32.28
C ALA A 302 10.93 25.35 -32.68
N SER A 303 11.60 24.60 -33.56
CA SER A 303 12.93 24.91 -34.08
C SER A 303 13.02 26.43 -34.26
N PRO A 304 14.02 27.13 -33.69
CA PRO A 304 14.12 28.56 -33.85
C PRO A 304 14.12 28.84 -35.35
N VAL A 305 13.03 29.44 -35.84
CA VAL A 305 12.93 29.88 -37.22
C VAL A 305 14.13 30.78 -37.42
N ASN A 306 15.07 30.27 -38.21
CA ASN A 306 16.31 30.91 -38.54
C ASN A 306 15.95 32.31 -39.05
N GLN A 307 16.15 33.35 -38.23
CA GLN A 307 16.15 34.74 -38.68
C GLN A 307 17.41 34.92 -39.54
N ALA A 308 17.37 34.33 -40.74
CA ALA A 308 18.31 34.59 -41.81
C ALA A 308 17.64 35.57 -42.77
N ALA A 309 17.97 36.84 -42.55
CA ALA A 309 18.19 37.89 -43.54
C ALA A 309 17.21 38.03 -44.72
N SER A 310 16.52 39.17 -44.77
CA SER A 310 16.60 40.15 -45.88
C SER A 310 16.05 41.51 -45.45
#